data_AF-A0A662ER75-F1
#
_entry.id   AF-A0A662ER75-F1
#
_cell.length_a   1.000
_cell.length_b   1.000
_cell.length_c   1.000
_cell.angle_alpha   90.00
_cell.angle_beta   90.00
_cell.angle_gamma   90.00
#
_symmetry.space_group_name_H-M   'P 1'
#
loop_
_entity.id
_entity.type
_entity.pdbx_description
1 polymer ?
#
loop_
_entity_poly.entity_id
_entity_poly.type
_entity_poly.pdbx_seq_one_letter_code
_entity_poly.pdbx_strand_id
1 'polypeptide(L)'
;MPIVLLVVLGALAADPPLLQPSSYLPQAQAALQAGIDAIAEILGAGYPVTHRQLENRGWDDTDFMWFVAGTINSFGYQVKIVSVDDWNGEPHAFILVGIDLGDDGTAWIPVEADPSFLDSFWLLGAIPWADEGSMTLDSHYLSYDRVLEEVKVSPPDISLIVPGAPVIDSPAAITVIARGRSIIAYQWSIDGGDPITSISPSIWQTFTEAGEHTVSVTVIDELGGRAEAQGTFEVLEKRHQCHCSNP
;
A
#
# COMPACT_ATOMS: atom_id res chain seq x y z
N MET A 1 49.06 -29.92 7.47
CA MET A 1 48.02 -29.32 6.61
C MET A 1 47.70 -27.96 7.20
N PRO A 2 47.97 -26.82 6.52
CA PRO A 2 47.62 -25.52 7.06
C PRO A 2 46.12 -25.30 6.89
N ILE A 3 45.45 -24.90 7.98
CA ILE A 3 44.07 -24.44 7.98
C ILE A 3 44.08 -23.04 7.39
N VAL A 4 43.54 -22.88 6.18
CA VAL A 4 43.28 -21.57 5.58
C VAL A 4 42.06 -21.01 6.29
N LEU A 5 42.30 -20.02 7.16
CA LEU A 5 41.26 -19.23 7.80
C LEU A 5 40.68 -18.29 6.73
N LEU A 6 39.54 -18.68 6.15
CA LEU A 6 38.79 -17.84 5.22
C LEU A 6 38.14 -16.70 6.01
N VAL A 7 38.80 -15.54 6.06
CA VAL A 7 38.16 -14.31 6.55
C VAL A 7 37.21 -13.86 5.46
N VAL A 8 35.93 -14.17 5.62
CA VAL A 8 34.87 -13.53 4.84
C VAL A 8 34.78 -12.10 5.36
N LEU A 9 35.42 -11.16 4.68
CA LEU A 9 35.07 -9.75 4.79
C LEU A 9 33.63 -9.65 4.25
N GLY A 10 32.65 -9.57 5.15
CA GLY A 10 31.34 -9.04 4.78
C GLY A 10 31.57 -7.61 4.31
N ALA A 11 31.31 -7.33 3.03
CA ALA A 11 31.17 -5.96 2.58
C ALA A 11 30.07 -5.34 3.44
N LEU A 12 30.41 -4.33 4.25
CA LEU A 12 29.41 -3.40 4.75
C LEU A 12 28.72 -2.88 3.49
N ALA A 13 27.44 -3.20 3.30
CA ALA A 13 26.68 -2.64 2.20
C ALA A 13 26.81 -1.13 2.31
N ALA A 14 27.46 -0.50 1.33
CA ALA A 14 27.52 0.95 1.29
C ALA A 14 26.08 1.46 1.21
N ASP A 15 25.82 2.53 1.94
CA ASP A 15 24.57 3.26 1.89
C ASP A 15 24.17 3.52 0.42
N PRO A 16 22.90 3.26 0.04
CA PRO A 16 22.50 3.34 -1.36
C PRO A 16 22.79 4.73 -1.96
N PRO A 17 23.46 4.80 -3.13
CA PRO A 17 23.72 6.08 -3.78
C PRO A 17 22.41 6.68 -4.29
N LEU A 18 22.17 7.95 -3.95
CA LEU A 18 21.06 8.73 -4.52
C LEU A 18 21.56 9.48 -5.74
N LEU A 19 20.96 9.16 -6.88
CA LEU A 19 21.36 9.65 -8.18
C LEU A 19 20.17 10.32 -8.86
N GLN A 20 20.44 11.35 -9.64
CA GLN A 20 19.43 11.90 -10.55
C GLN A 20 18.97 10.81 -11.55
N PRO A 21 17.66 10.67 -11.82
CA PRO A 21 17.16 9.71 -12.81
C PRO A 21 17.81 9.83 -14.19
N SER A 22 18.16 11.05 -14.59
CA SER A 22 18.86 11.35 -15.85
C SER A 22 20.29 10.80 -15.93
N SER A 23 20.89 10.40 -14.81
CA SER A 23 22.25 9.86 -14.76
C SER A 23 22.34 8.35 -15.08
N TYR A 24 21.21 7.64 -15.06
CA TYR A 24 21.17 6.21 -15.40
C TYR A 24 21.31 6.01 -16.90
N LEU A 25 21.81 4.82 -17.30
CA LEU A 25 21.94 4.45 -18.71
C LEU A 25 20.56 4.38 -19.38
N PRO A 26 20.44 4.66 -20.70
CA PRO A 26 19.15 4.67 -21.40
C PRO A 26 18.34 3.37 -21.26
N GLN A 27 19.03 2.21 -21.21
CA GLN A 27 18.42 0.90 -21.00
C GLN A 27 17.76 0.76 -19.62
N ALA A 28 18.34 1.38 -18.60
CA ALA A 28 17.86 1.37 -17.22
C ALA A 28 16.79 2.44 -16.97
N GLN A 29 16.84 3.55 -17.72
CA GLN A 29 15.87 4.65 -17.60
C GLN A 29 14.42 4.20 -17.88
N ALA A 30 14.22 3.24 -18.79
CA ALA A 30 12.89 2.72 -19.07
C ALA A 30 12.29 1.94 -17.88
N ALA A 31 13.08 1.08 -17.24
CA ALA A 31 12.68 0.36 -16.04
C ALA A 31 12.47 1.32 -14.86
N LEU A 32 13.36 2.32 -14.73
CA LEU A 32 13.25 3.37 -13.74
C LEU A 32 11.96 4.18 -13.89
N GLN A 33 11.62 4.63 -15.09
CA GLN A 33 10.38 5.35 -15.36
C GLN A 33 9.16 4.50 -15.02
N ALA A 34 9.13 3.24 -15.46
CA ALA A 34 8.01 2.34 -15.14
C ALA A 34 7.86 2.13 -13.62
N GLY A 35 8.98 2.03 -12.89
CA GLY A 35 8.97 1.95 -11.43
C GLY A 35 8.45 3.23 -10.78
N ILE A 36 8.87 4.40 -11.28
CA ILE A 36 8.40 5.72 -10.82
C ILE A 36 6.89 5.87 -11.04
N ASP A 37 6.39 5.50 -12.21
CA ASP A 37 4.96 5.58 -12.54
C ASP A 37 4.14 4.67 -11.62
N ALA A 38 4.63 3.46 -11.36
CA ALA A 38 3.99 2.53 -10.44
C ALA A 38 3.98 3.04 -8.98
N ILE A 39 5.06 3.68 -8.52
CA ILE A 39 5.10 4.31 -7.19
C ILE A 39 4.11 5.47 -7.13
N ALA A 40 4.05 6.32 -8.16
CA ALA A 40 3.09 7.42 -8.23
C ALA A 40 1.64 6.92 -8.21
N GLU A 41 1.34 5.80 -8.88
CA GLU A 41 0.05 5.13 -8.81
C GLU A 41 -0.25 4.65 -7.38
N ILE A 42 0.70 4.00 -6.69
CA ILE A 42 0.54 3.57 -5.29
C ILE A 42 0.27 4.76 -4.37
N LEU A 43 0.98 5.88 -4.57
CA LEU A 43 0.81 7.08 -3.74
C LEU A 43 -0.52 7.80 -3.99
N GLY A 44 -1.07 7.67 -5.21
CA GLY A 44 -2.34 8.26 -5.62
C GLY A 44 -3.54 7.33 -5.66
N ALA A 45 -3.37 6.04 -5.34
CA ALA A 45 -4.44 5.04 -5.32
C ALA A 45 -5.42 5.32 -4.18
N GLY A 46 -6.41 6.18 -4.45
CA GLY A 46 -7.50 6.60 -3.57
C GLY A 46 -7.54 5.93 -2.20
N TYR A 47 -6.99 6.61 -1.19
CA TYR A 47 -6.74 5.96 0.08
C TYR A 47 -7.99 5.80 0.94
N PRO A 48 -8.13 4.66 1.64
CA PRO A 48 -9.31 4.38 2.43
C PRO A 48 -9.26 5.00 3.83
N VAL A 49 -8.26 5.84 4.10
CA VAL A 49 -8.12 6.62 5.32
C VAL A 49 -8.08 8.10 4.99
N THR A 50 -8.87 8.88 5.72
CA THR A 50 -8.84 10.34 5.62
C THR A 50 -7.87 10.92 6.63
N HIS A 51 -7.29 12.10 6.37
CA HIS A 51 -6.39 12.76 7.32
C HIS A 51 -7.04 12.91 8.71
N ARG A 52 -8.31 13.33 8.77
CA ARG A 52 -9.10 13.38 10.03
C ARG A 52 -9.18 12.04 10.77
N GLN A 53 -9.23 10.91 10.06
CA GLN A 53 -9.22 9.58 10.70
C GLN A 53 -7.86 9.21 11.28
N LEU A 54 -6.77 9.77 10.74
CA LEU A 54 -5.42 9.63 11.28
C LEU A 54 -5.25 10.53 12.52
N GLU A 55 -5.66 11.79 12.44
CA GLU A 55 -5.65 12.73 13.57
C GLU A 55 -6.46 12.19 14.78
N ASN A 56 -7.65 11.63 14.53
CA ASN A 56 -8.48 11.03 15.59
C ASN A 56 -7.81 9.81 16.26
N ARG A 57 -6.81 9.21 15.62
CA ARG A 57 -5.98 8.14 16.20
C ARG A 57 -4.74 8.69 16.93
N GLY A 58 -4.49 9.99 16.86
CA GLY A 58 -3.33 10.64 17.45
C GLY A 58 -2.03 10.38 16.69
N TRP A 59 -2.12 10.07 15.39
CA TRP A 59 -0.94 9.91 14.54
C TRP A 59 -0.22 11.24 14.37
N ASP A 60 1.10 11.20 14.43
CA ASP A 60 1.98 12.29 14.01
C ASP A 60 2.56 12.04 12.61
N ASP A 61 3.42 12.94 12.15
CA ASP A 61 4.08 12.84 10.84
C ASP A 61 4.96 11.58 10.73
N THR A 62 5.50 11.10 11.86
CA THR A 62 6.31 9.88 11.88
C THR A 62 5.44 8.65 11.69
N ASP A 63 4.31 8.54 12.40
CA ASP A 63 3.34 7.46 12.20
C ASP A 63 2.84 7.43 10.75
N PHE A 64 2.55 8.60 10.17
CA PHE A 64 2.15 8.70 8.78
C PHE A 64 3.25 8.24 7.82
N MET A 65 4.48 8.71 7.98
CA MET A 65 5.61 8.28 7.16
C MET A 65 5.82 6.76 7.23
N TRP A 66 5.70 6.17 8.42
CA TRP A 66 5.76 4.72 8.62
C TRP A 66 4.65 3.97 7.87
N PHE A 67 3.43 4.48 7.91
CA PHE A 67 2.30 3.93 7.16
C PHE A 67 2.53 4.01 5.64
N VAL A 68 3.02 5.14 5.12
CA VAL A 68 3.31 5.29 3.69
C VAL A 68 4.42 4.34 3.27
N ALA A 69 5.51 4.28 4.04
CA ALA A 69 6.64 3.39 3.78
C ALA A 69 6.22 1.92 3.77
N GLY A 70 5.43 1.50 4.75
CA GLY A 70 4.93 0.14 4.81
C GLY A 70 3.90 -0.18 3.74
N THR A 71 3.08 0.80 3.34
CA THR A 71 2.18 0.65 2.19
C THR A 71 2.97 0.36 0.92
N ILE A 72 4.00 1.15 0.59
CA ILE A 72 4.86 0.91 -0.57
C ILE A 72 5.56 -0.46 -0.45
N ASN A 73 6.04 -0.82 0.74
CA ASN A 73 6.66 -2.12 0.98
C ASN A 73 5.69 -3.29 0.76
N SER A 74 4.40 -3.13 1.07
CA SER A 74 3.38 -4.17 0.84
C SER A 74 3.14 -4.47 -0.64
N PHE A 75 3.48 -3.53 -1.54
CA PHE A 75 3.48 -3.74 -3.00
C PHE A 75 4.77 -4.42 -3.51
N GLY A 76 5.68 -4.82 -2.60
CA GLY A 76 6.88 -5.58 -2.93
C GLY A 76 8.15 -4.75 -3.12
N TYR A 77 8.09 -3.43 -2.95
CA TYR A 77 9.25 -2.57 -3.06
C TYR A 77 10.15 -2.67 -1.82
N GLN A 78 11.46 -2.52 -2.05
CA GLN A 78 12.40 -2.29 -0.95
C GLN A 78 12.23 -0.86 -0.46
N VAL A 79 12.12 -0.68 0.86
CA VAL A 79 11.86 0.63 1.45
C VAL A 79 12.81 0.87 2.62
N LYS A 80 13.38 2.09 2.67
CA LYS A 80 14.17 2.59 3.79
C LYS A 80 13.63 3.95 4.21
N ILE A 81 13.66 4.24 5.49
CA ILE A 81 13.46 5.60 6.00
C ILE A 81 14.85 6.17 6.30
N VAL A 82 15.13 7.37 5.78
CA VAL A 82 16.41 8.07 5.97
C VAL A 82 16.17 9.45 6.57
N SER A 83 17.20 10.04 7.16
CA SER A 83 17.13 11.40 7.68
C SER A 83 18.32 12.25 7.29
N VAL A 84 18.05 13.56 7.17
CA VAL A 84 19.02 14.64 7.08
C VAL A 84 18.93 15.44 8.37
N ASP A 85 20.06 15.67 9.03
CA ASP A 85 20.12 16.35 10.32
C ASP A 85 19.92 17.87 10.20
N ASP A 86 20.29 18.46 9.05
CA ASP A 86 20.15 19.90 8.76
C ASP A 86 19.45 20.14 7.41
N TRP A 87 18.13 20.01 7.42
CA TRP A 87 17.25 20.35 6.30
C TRP A 87 16.68 21.74 6.50
N ASN A 88 17.40 22.75 6.01
CA ASN A 88 17.02 24.15 6.20
C ASN A 88 16.94 24.57 7.70
N GLY A 89 17.78 24.00 8.55
CA GLY A 89 17.87 24.31 9.98
C GLY A 89 17.15 23.34 10.90
N GLU A 90 16.43 22.35 10.38
CA GLU A 90 15.69 21.34 11.16
C GLU A 90 15.96 19.94 10.61
N PRO A 91 15.87 18.88 11.43
CA PRO A 91 15.98 17.52 10.92
C PRO A 91 14.76 17.16 10.04
N HIS A 92 15.01 16.45 8.94
CA HIS A 92 13.97 16.00 8.02
C HIS A 92 14.14 14.52 7.69
N ALA A 93 13.04 13.78 7.63
CA ALA A 93 13.04 12.37 7.28
C ALA A 93 12.20 12.14 6.03
N PHE A 94 12.66 11.24 5.17
CA PHE A 94 11.93 10.87 3.95
C PHE A 94 12.15 9.39 3.61
N ILE A 95 11.34 8.89 2.69
CA ILE A 95 11.32 7.48 2.31
C ILE A 95 12.20 7.30 1.07
N LEU A 96 13.03 6.26 1.06
CA LEU A 96 13.71 5.77 -0.13
C LEU A 96 13.04 4.49 -0.62
N VAL A 97 12.64 4.48 -1.89
CA VAL A 97 12.05 3.33 -2.56
C VAL A 97 13.03 2.76 -3.57
N GLY A 98 13.36 1.49 -3.42
CA GLY A 98 14.25 0.76 -4.32
C GLY A 98 13.49 0.22 -5.53
N ILE A 99 13.85 0.70 -6.73
CA ILE A 99 13.38 0.21 -8.02
C ILE A 99 14.42 -0.74 -8.60
N ASP A 100 14.01 -1.97 -8.87
CA ASP A 100 14.85 -2.97 -9.52
C ASP A 100 15.05 -2.64 -11.01
N LEU A 101 16.30 -2.46 -11.41
CA LEU A 101 16.71 -2.19 -12.79
C LEU A 101 17.29 -3.45 -13.46
N GLY A 102 17.14 -4.62 -12.84
CA GLY A 102 17.69 -5.88 -13.32
C GLY A 102 19.21 -5.91 -13.15
N ASP A 103 19.94 -6.16 -14.24
CA ASP A 103 21.40 -6.27 -14.22
C ASP A 103 22.09 -4.94 -13.85
N ASP A 104 21.39 -3.81 -14.00
CA ASP A 104 21.88 -2.47 -13.65
C ASP A 104 21.71 -2.14 -12.15
N GLY A 105 21.17 -3.07 -11.35
CA GLY A 105 21.07 -2.95 -9.89
C GLY A 105 19.77 -2.28 -9.42
N THR A 106 19.84 -1.49 -8.35
CA THR A 106 18.68 -0.84 -7.75
C THR A 106 18.85 0.68 -7.78
N ALA A 107 17.87 1.38 -8.38
CA ALA A 107 17.73 2.82 -8.22
C ALA A 107 16.96 3.13 -6.94
N TRP A 108 17.41 4.12 -6.18
CA TRP A 108 16.71 4.59 -4.98
C TRP A 108 16.08 5.94 -5.26
N ILE A 109 14.76 6.00 -5.14
CA ILE A 109 13.95 7.20 -5.42
C ILE A 109 13.34 7.72 -4.12
N PRO A 110 13.50 9.02 -3.81
CA PRO A 110 12.91 9.62 -2.63
C PRO A 110 11.40 9.78 -2.79
N VAL A 111 10.69 9.62 -1.68
CA VAL A 111 9.27 9.90 -1.53
C VAL A 111 9.10 10.73 -0.26
N GLU A 112 8.49 11.89 -0.43
CA GLU A 112 8.08 12.76 0.67
C GLU A 112 6.69 12.32 1.15
N ALA A 113 6.57 12.06 2.45
CA ALA A 113 5.33 11.61 3.08
C ALA A 113 4.89 12.63 4.13
N ASP A 114 4.06 13.57 3.69
CA ASP A 114 3.47 14.62 4.53
C ASP A 114 1.94 14.42 4.62
N PRO A 115 1.34 14.37 5.83
CA PRO A 115 -0.11 14.21 5.99
C PRO A 115 -0.94 15.27 5.26
N SER A 116 -0.40 16.47 5.06
CA SER A 116 -1.07 17.56 4.34
C SER A 116 -1.34 17.24 2.85
N PHE A 117 -0.63 16.27 2.28
CA PHE A 117 -0.93 15.74 0.94
C PHE A 117 -2.30 15.06 0.88
N LEU A 118 -2.77 14.43 1.97
CA LEU A 118 -4.10 13.84 2.02
C LEU A 118 -5.19 14.92 1.99
N ASP A 119 -4.96 16.05 2.67
CA ASP A 119 -5.91 17.17 2.72
C ASP A 119 -6.01 17.91 1.39
N SER A 120 -4.87 18.09 0.71
CA SER A 120 -4.77 18.96 -0.46
C SER A 120 -4.95 18.22 -1.77
N PHE A 121 -4.50 16.95 -1.84
CA PHE A 121 -4.36 16.21 -3.09
C PHE A 121 -4.86 14.77 -3.04
N TRP A 122 -5.32 14.30 -1.87
CA TRP A 122 -5.70 12.90 -1.66
C TRP A 122 -4.57 11.89 -1.98
N LEU A 123 -3.32 12.31 -1.72
CA LEU A 123 -2.12 11.50 -1.94
C LEU A 123 -1.50 11.10 -0.60
N LEU A 124 -0.87 9.93 -0.56
CA LEU A 124 -0.02 9.55 0.57
C LEU A 124 1.32 10.28 0.62
N GLY A 125 1.77 10.77 -0.52
CA GLY A 125 3.09 11.33 -0.66
C GLY A 125 3.36 11.72 -2.10
N ALA A 126 4.53 12.27 -2.33
CA ALA A 126 4.97 12.69 -3.65
C ALA A 126 6.45 12.40 -3.85
N ILE A 127 6.83 12.17 -5.10
CA ILE A 127 8.24 12.18 -5.48
C ILE A 127 8.66 13.65 -5.62
N PRO A 128 9.72 14.12 -4.93
CA PRO A 128 10.08 15.53 -4.86
C PRO A 128 10.82 15.97 -6.13
N TRP A 129 10.05 16.35 -7.15
CA TRP A 129 10.56 16.89 -8.39
C TRP A 129 10.93 18.37 -8.24
N ALA A 130 12.10 18.76 -8.73
CA ALA A 130 12.48 20.15 -8.90
C ALA A 130 11.78 20.80 -10.11
N ASP A 131 11.51 20.00 -11.14
CA ASP A 131 10.85 20.42 -12.37
C ASP A 131 10.01 19.26 -12.92
N GLU A 132 8.69 19.43 -12.82
CA GLU A 132 7.71 18.44 -13.28
C GLU A 132 7.82 18.24 -14.79
N GLY A 133 8.17 17.02 -15.20
CA GLY A 133 8.32 16.64 -16.61
C GLY A 133 9.76 16.45 -17.09
N SER A 134 10.77 16.91 -16.35
CA SER A 134 12.19 16.62 -16.65
C SER A 134 12.77 15.45 -15.85
N MET A 135 11.98 14.84 -14.95
CA MET A 135 12.42 13.82 -13.99
C MET A 135 13.65 14.25 -13.17
N THR A 136 13.78 15.54 -12.89
CA THR A 136 14.88 16.07 -12.09
C THR A 136 14.43 16.12 -10.64
N LEU A 137 15.06 15.31 -9.78
CA LEU A 137 14.81 15.34 -8.34
C LEU A 137 15.33 16.65 -7.74
N ASP A 138 14.65 17.17 -6.73
CA ASP A 138 15.19 18.23 -5.89
C ASP A 138 16.51 17.76 -5.24
N SER A 139 17.55 18.58 -5.37
CA SER A 139 18.89 18.26 -4.90
C SER A 139 18.98 18.02 -3.39
N HIS A 140 18.05 18.57 -2.59
CA HIS A 140 18.05 18.31 -1.15
C HIS A 140 17.83 16.81 -0.86
N TYR A 141 17.07 16.12 -1.71
CA TYR A 141 16.79 14.69 -1.57
C TYR A 141 17.87 13.78 -2.16
N LEU A 142 19.01 14.30 -2.61
CA LEU A 142 20.12 13.51 -3.14
C LEU A 142 21.20 13.16 -2.11
N SER A 143 20.93 13.43 -0.84
CA SER A 143 21.81 13.06 0.27
C SER A 143 21.02 12.80 1.54
N TYR A 144 21.58 12.00 2.43
CA TYR A 144 21.10 11.77 3.78
C TYR A 144 22.29 11.52 4.71
N ASP A 145 22.11 11.76 6.00
CA ASP A 145 23.14 11.56 7.02
C ASP A 145 23.12 10.14 7.59
N ARG A 146 21.92 9.52 7.62
CA ARG A 146 21.73 8.19 8.20
C ARG A 146 20.49 7.48 7.66
N VAL A 147 20.57 6.15 7.63
CA VAL A 147 19.39 5.27 7.51
C VAL A 147 18.80 5.09 8.91
N LEU A 148 17.52 5.43 9.06
CA LEU A 148 16.80 5.23 10.31
C LEU A 148 16.38 3.76 10.46
N GLU A 149 15.72 3.21 9.44
CA GLU A 149 15.26 1.82 9.46
C GLU A 149 14.99 1.26 8.05
N GLU A 150 15.18 -0.06 7.89
CA GLU A 150 14.66 -0.80 6.73
C GLU A 150 13.23 -1.25 7.02
N VAL A 151 12.28 -0.85 6.18
CA VAL A 151 10.87 -1.12 6.42
C VAL A 151 10.51 -2.49 5.87
N LYS A 152 10.03 -3.37 6.75
CA LYS A 152 9.48 -4.69 6.39
C LYS A 152 8.17 -4.89 7.12
N VAL A 153 7.07 -4.78 6.39
CA VAL A 153 5.74 -5.04 6.93
C VAL A 153 5.31 -6.47 6.64
N SER A 154 4.58 -7.07 7.58
CA SER A 154 3.92 -8.36 7.36
C SER A 154 2.46 -8.10 7.02
N PRO A 155 1.87 -8.83 6.05
CA PRO A 155 0.46 -8.70 5.75
C PRO A 155 -0.38 -9.15 6.96
N PRO A 156 -1.55 -8.53 7.21
CA PRO A 156 -2.52 -9.04 8.18
C PRO A 156 -2.94 -10.48 7.88
N ASP A 157 -3.18 -11.29 8.91
CA ASP A 157 -3.81 -12.61 8.75
C ASP A 157 -5.33 -12.43 8.66
N ILE A 158 -5.94 -12.79 7.53
CA ILE A 158 -7.35 -12.51 7.27
C ILE A 158 -8.14 -13.76 6.86
N SER A 159 -9.40 -13.79 7.28
CA SER A 159 -10.38 -14.81 6.88
C SER A 159 -11.68 -14.13 6.48
N LEU A 160 -12.01 -14.21 5.19
CA LEU A 160 -13.28 -13.72 4.65
C LEU A 160 -14.41 -14.72 4.96
N ILE A 161 -15.53 -14.20 5.45
CA ILE A 161 -16.76 -14.93 5.73
C ILE A 161 -17.84 -14.37 4.81
N VAL A 162 -18.25 -15.19 3.84
CA VAL A 162 -19.33 -14.86 2.90
C VAL A 162 -20.70 -15.31 3.43
N PRO A 163 -21.79 -14.66 3.00
CA PRO A 163 -23.15 -15.10 3.30
C PRO A 163 -23.44 -16.55 2.91
N GLY A 164 -24.23 -17.24 3.72
CA GLY A 164 -24.80 -18.54 3.36
C GLY A 164 -26.08 -18.37 2.55
N ALA A 165 -25.98 -18.55 1.23
CA ALA A 165 -27.09 -18.59 0.28
C ALA A 165 -28.26 -17.59 0.54
N PRO A 166 -28.00 -16.27 0.56
CA PRO A 166 -29.04 -15.28 0.80
C PRO A 166 -30.05 -15.26 -0.35
N VAL A 167 -31.27 -14.79 -0.08
CA VAL A 167 -32.33 -14.65 -1.11
C VAL A 167 -32.34 -13.22 -1.64
N ILE A 168 -32.65 -13.03 -2.92
CA ILE A 168 -32.81 -11.69 -3.53
C ILE A 168 -33.65 -10.74 -2.66
N ASP A 169 -33.28 -9.46 -2.70
CA ASP A 169 -33.85 -8.36 -1.92
C ASP A 169 -33.73 -8.50 -0.39
N SER A 170 -32.94 -9.47 0.10
CA SER A 170 -32.65 -9.62 1.53
C SER A 170 -31.24 -9.10 1.84
N PRO A 171 -31.04 -8.36 2.94
CA PRO A 171 -29.71 -7.90 3.33
C PRO A 171 -28.85 -9.10 3.77
N ALA A 172 -27.64 -9.17 3.23
CA ALA A 172 -26.63 -10.17 3.55
C ALA A 172 -25.41 -9.51 4.18
N ALA A 173 -24.92 -10.09 5.28
CA ALA A 173 -23.71 -9.63 5.94
C ALA A 173 -22.48 -10.30 5.33
N ILE A 174 -21.50 -9.49 4.94
CA ILE A 174 -20.17 -9.94 4.56
C ILE A 174 -19.22 -9.47 5.65
N THR A 175 -18.40 -10.37 6.17
CA THR A 175 -17.52 -10.11 7.32
C THR A 175 -16.12 -10.60 7.03
N VAL A 176 -15.11 -9.89 7.52
CA VAL A 176 -13.72 -10.36 7.54
C VAL A 176 -13.24 -10.40 8.99
N ILE A 177 -12.54 -11.48 9.34
CA ILE A 177 -11.77 -11.53 10.59
C ILE A 177 -10.34 -11.21 10.22
N ALA A 178 -9.75 -10.22 10.88
CA ALA A 178 -8.35 -9.85 10.72
C ALA A 178 -7.60 -10.00 12.04
N ARG A 179 -6.36 -10.49 11.97
CA ARG A 179 -5.44 -10.65 13.09
C ARG A 179 -4.08 -10.05 12.75
N GLY A 180 -3.36 -9.59 13.77
CA GLY A 180 -2.07 -8.94 13.62
C GLY A 180 -2.11 -7.54 14.25
N ARG A 181 -1.57 -6.56 13.51
CA ARG A 181 -1.59 -5.14 13.89
C ARG A 181 -3.00 -4.56 13.87
N SER A 182 -3.16 -3.36 14.41
CA SER A 182 -4.45 -2.67 14.39
C SER A 182 -4.90 -2.39 12.95
N ILE A 183 -6.13 -2.77 12.62
CA ILE A 183 -6.69 -2.54 11.28
C ILE A 183 -7.30 -1.15 11.19
N ILE A 184 -6.91 -0.39 10.17
CA ILE A 184 -7.37 0.99 10.01
C ILE A 184 -8.45 1.15 8.96
N ALA A 185 -8.49 0.25 7.96
CA ALA A 185 -9.41 0.32 6.84
C ALA A 185 -9.67 -1.04 6.17
N TYR A 186 -10.83 -1.13 5.53
CA TYR A 186 -11.28 -2.24 4.70
C TYR A 186 -11.81 -1.68 3.37
N GLN A 187 -11.31 -2.20 2.25
CA GLN A 187 -11.82 -1.89 0.90
C GLN A 187 -12.55 -3.12 0.37
N TRP A 188 -13.85 -3.01 0.15
CA TRP A 188 -14.71 -4.11 -0.31
C TRP A 188 -15.08 -3.92 -1.77
N SER A 189 -14.93 -4.92 -2.63
CA SER A 189 -15.47 -4.90 -3.98
C SER A 189 -16.44 -6.06 -4.17
N ILE A 190 -17.56 -5.77 -4.82
CA ILE A 190 -18.62 -6.74 -5.12
C ILE A 190 -18.70 -6.84 -6.64
N ASP A 191 -18.58 -8.07 -7.15
CA ASP A 191 -18.62 -8.41 -8.58
C ASP A 191 -17.63 -7.60 -9.44
N GLY A 192 -16.49 -7.23 -8.86
CA GLY A 192 -15.44 -6.45 -9.52
C GLY A 192 -15.76 -4.97 -9.72
N GLY A 193 -16.83 -4.46 -9.08
CA GLY A 193 -17.16 -3.03 -9.08
C GLY A 193 -16.19 -2.19 -8.23
N ASP A 194 -16.42 -0.88 -8.23
CA ASP A 194 -15.59 0.08 -7.48
C ASP A 194 -15.54 -0.26 -5.98
N PRO A 195 -14.35 -0.17 -5.35
CA PRO A 195 -14.22 -0.48 -3.94
C PRO A 195 -15.01 0.46 -3.03
N ILE A 196 -15.70 -0.11 -2.04
CA ILE A 196 -16.36 0.58 -0.94
C ILE A 196 -15.41 0.57 0.26
N THR A 197 -15.01 1.76 0.71
CA THR A 197 -14.19 1.92 1.91
C THR A 197 -15.03 1.89 3.18
N SER A 198 -14.54 1.18 4.20
CA SER A 198 -15.14 1.16 5.53
C SER A 198 -14.08 1.03 6.64
N ILE A 199 -14.46 1.43 7.86
CA ILE A 199 -13.67 1.20 9.09
C ILE A 199 -14.22 0.03 9.93
N SER A 200 -15.26 -0.63 9.42
CA SER A 200 -15.92 -1.77 10.06
C SER A 200 -15.47 -3.06 9.36
N PRO A 201 -15.21 -4.15 10.09
CA PRO A 201 -14.85 -5.45 9.50
C PRO A 201 -16.04 -6.13 8.81
N SER A 202 -17.17 -5.44 8.62
CA SER A 202 -18.37 -5.99 8.00
C SER A 202 -19.16 -4.92 7.27
N ILE A 203 -19.76 -5.33 6.15
CA ILE A 203 -20.72 -4.56 5.35
C ILE A 203 -22.02 -5.34 5.20
N TRP A 204 -23.10 -4.61 4.92
CA TRP A 204 -24.40 -5.18 4.58
C TRP A 204 -24.72 -4.85 3.12
N GLN A 205 -25.00 -5.86 2.31
CA GLN A 205 -25.35 -5.71 0.90
C GLN A 205 -26.71 -6.37 0.61
N THR A 206 -27.52 -5.73 -0.22
CA THR A 206 -28.73 -6.34 -0.79
C THR A 206 -28.47 -6.66 -2.26
N PHE A 207 -28.71 -7.90 -2.65
CA PHE A 207 -28.54 -8.38 -4.03
C PHE A 207 -29.90 -8.45 -4.73
N THR A 208 -29.99 -7.88 -5.93
CA THR A 208 -31.23 -7.83 -6.72
C THR A 208 -31.30 -8.90 -7.80
N GLU A 209 -30.19 -9.59 -8.05
CA GLU A 209 -30.07 -10.66 -9.04
C GLU A 209 -29.71 -11.95 -8.30
N ALA A 210 -30.27 -13.07 -8.76
CA ALA A 210 -29.89 -14.40 -8.29
C ALA A 210 -28.71 -14.92 -9.12
N GLY A 211 -27.91 -15.80 -8.53
CA GLY A 211 -26.73 -16.37 -9.17
C GLY A 211 -25.48 -16.28 -8.29
N GLU A 212 -24.33 -16.64 -8.86
CA GLU A 212 -23.05 -16.54 -8.17
C GLU A 212 -22.60 -15.08 -8.11
N HIS A 213 -22.29 -14.61 -6.90
CA HIS A 213 -21.66 -13.32 -6.66
C HIS A 213 -20.26 -13.52 -6.09
N THR A 214 -19.37 -12.60 -6.44
CA THR A 214 -17.99 -12.59 -5.98
C THR A 214 -17.75 -11.38 -5.11
N VAL A 215 -17.12 -11.58 -3.96
CA VAL A 215 -16.70 -10.48 -3.08
C VAL A 215 -15.21 -10.57 -2.83
N SER A 216 -14.52 -9.44 -2.99
CA SER A 216 -13.14 -9.27 -2.55
C SER A 216 -13.06 -8.22 -1.44
N VAL A 217 -12.07 -8.38 -0.57
CA VAL A 217 -11.73 -7.41 0.46
C VAL A 217 -10.21 -7.23 0.53
N THR A 218 -9.77 -5.98 0.59
CA THR A 218 -8.41 -5.60 0.97
C THR A 218 -8.44 -5.01 2.38
N VAL A 219 -7.71 -5.63 3.29
CA VAL A 219 -7.56 -5.23 4.70
C VAL A 219 -6.23 -4.52 4.87
N ILE A 220 -6.24 -3.36 5.53
CA ILE A 220 -5.06 -2.50 5.70
C ILE A 220 -4.83 -2.20 7.17
N ASP A 221 -3.63 -2.50 7.66
CA ASP A 221 -3.22 -2.20 9.03
C ASP A 221 -2.55 -0.82 9.20
N GLU A 222 -2.34 -0.45 10.46
CA GLU A 222 -1.75 0.82 10.88
C GLU A 222 -0.32 1.07 10.38
N LEU A 223 0.40 0.04 9.92
CA LEU A 223 1.74 0.19 9.34
C LEU A 223 1.70 0.09 7.81
N GLY A 224 0.52 0.06 7.19
CA GLY A 224 0.39 -0.06 5.73
C GLY A 224 0.51 -1.51 5.23
N GLY A 225 0.53 -2.50 6.12
CA GLY A 225 0.43 -3.91 5.74
C GLY A 225 -0.92 -4.20 5.09
N ARG A 226 -0.91 -4.91 3.95
CA ARG A 226 -2.10 -5.22 3.14
C ARG A 226 -2.31 -6.72 3.04
N ALA A 227 -3.57 -7.16 3.12
CA ALA A 227 -3.96 -8.53 2.82
C ALA A 227 -5.25 -8.55 2.02
N GLU A 228 -5.34 -9.45 1.05
CA GLU A 228 -6.49 -9.59 0.16
C GLU A 228 -7.11 -10.97 0.27
N ALA A 229 -8.44 -11.02 0.26
CA ALA A 229 -9.21 -12.25 0.23
C ALA A 229 -10.39 -12.11 -0.72
N GLN A 230 -10.74 -13.21 -1.38
CA GLN A 230 -11.89 -13.30 -2.26
C GLN A 230 -12.72 -14.54 -1.91
N GLY A 231 -14.03 -14.42 -2.04
CA GLY A 231 -14.97 -15.52 -1.85
C GLY A 231 -16.17 -15.38 -2.76
N THR A 232 -16.78 -16.52 -3.10
CA THR A 232 -18.02 -16.57 -3.87
C THR A 232 -19.15 -17.17 -3.05
N PHE A 233 -20.37 -16.78 -3.37
CA PHE A 233 -21.59 -17.38 -2.81
C PHE A 233 -22.74 -17.24 -3.79
N GLU A 234 -23.74 -18.11 -3.67
CA GLU A 234 -24.93 -18.10 -4.51
C GLU A 234 -26.04 -17.28 -3.86
N VAL A 235 -26.61 -16.30 -4.57
CA VAL A 235 -27.86 -15.64 -4.19
C VAL A 235 -29.03 -16.41 -4.82
N LEU A 236 -29.99 -16.79 -4.00
CA LEU A 236 -31.14 -17.58 -4.39
C LEU A 236 -32.31 -16.71 -4.84
N GLU A 237 -33.07 -17.20 -5.81
CA GLU A 237 -34.38 -16.66 -6.16
C GLU A 237 -35.35 -16.72 -4.98
N LYS A 238 -36.33 -15.81 -4.97
CA LYS A 238 -37.47 -15.93 -4.06
C LYS A 238 -38.22 -17.22 -4.39
N ARG A 239 -38.45 -18.07 -3.38
CA ARG A 239 -39.31 -19.25 -3.55
C ARG A 239 -40.68 -18.79 -4.02
N HIS A 240 -41.04 -19.13 -5.26
CA HIS A 240 -42.40 -19.01 -5.74
C HIS A 240 -43.26 -19.99 -4.93
N GLN A 241 -44.16 -19.48 -4.10
CA GLN A 241 -45.24 -20.30 -3.56
C GLN A 241 -46.14 -20.68 -4.74
N CYS A 242 -45.93 -21.85 -5.33
CA CYS A 242 -46.93 -22.44 -6.21
C CYS A 242 -48.20 -22.64 -5.38
N HIS A 243 -49.17 -21.75 -5.54
CA HIS A 243 -50.54 -22.04 -5.17
C HIS A 243 -50.99 -23.21 -6.05
N CYS A 244 -50.91 -24.42 -5.51
CA CYS A 244 -51.65 -25.53 -6.06
C CYS A 244 -53.13 -25.19 -5.82
N SER A 245 -53.80 -24.65 -6.83
CA SER A 245 -55.26 -24.65 -6.87
C SER A 245 -55.70 -26.11 -6.80
N ASN A 246 -56.19 -26.54 -5.64
CA ASN A 246 -56.74 -27.88 -5.47
C ASN A 246 -58.00 -27.99 -6.35
N PRO A 247 -58.15 -29.08 -7.12
CA PRO A 247 -59.24 -29.25 -8.10
C PRO A 247 -60.63 -29.34 -7.46
#